data_AF-A0A7Y2YU09-F1
#
_entry.id   AF-A0A7Y2YU09-F1
#
_cell.length_a   1.000
_cell.length_b   1.000
_cell.length_c   1.000
_cell.angle_alpha   90.00
_cell.angle_beta   90.00
_cell.angle_gamma   90.00
#
_symmetry.space_group_name_H-M   'P 1'
#
loop_
_entity.id
_entity.type
_entity.pdbx_description
1 polymer ?
#
loop_
_entity_poly.entity_id
_entity_poly.type
_entity_poly.pdbx_seq_one_letter_code
_entity_poly.pdbx_strand_id
1 'polypeptide(L)'
;MDKITVVGAGHVGATAAQRIAERELAREVVLVDILEGVPQGKALDQWESAPVEGFDTMVTGAQHYEETAGSGVYVVTAGLARKPGMSRDDLVQKNTAIIRSVSEEIARYSPDAIIVMVTNPLDVMAYVAKAVTGFPRERVIGMAGILDTARFRSFIAMELDVSVEDIQALVLGGHGDSMVPIVSTVSVGGIPLGQLLSAERIEALVQRTRKG
;
A
#
# COMPACT_ATOMS: atom_id res chain seq x y z
N MET A 1 -10.71 -0.40 -16.28
CA MET A 1 -11.39 -0.86 -15.05
C MET A 1 -12.40 0.20 -14.69
N ASP A 2 -13.61 -0.17 -14.26
CA ASP A 2 -14.66 0.83 -14.07
C ASP A 2 -14.51 1.58 -12.75
N LYS A 3 -14.35 0.86 -11.64
CA LYS A 3 -14.30 1.45 -10.29
C LYS A 3 -13.19 0.84 -9.42
N ILE A 4 -12.47 1.70 -8.70
CA ILE A 4 -11.53 1.33 -7.64
C ILE A 4 -12.01 1.97 -6.32
N THR A 5 -11.99 1.22 -5.23
CA THR A 5 -12.28 1.78 -3.89
C THR A 5 -11.01 1.86 -3.06
N VAL A 6 -10.80 3.00 -2.41
CA VAL A 6 -9.79 3.16 -1.36
C VAL A 6 -10.48 3.20 0.00
N VAL A 7 -10.18 2.22 0.85
CA VAL A 7 -10.73 2.13 2.20
C VAL A 7 -9.79 2.81 3.17
N GLY A 8 -10.28 3.85 3.84
CA GLY A 8 -9.55 4.74 4.74
C GLY A 8 -9.16 6.05 4.04
N ALA A 9 -9.64 7.17 4.54
CA ALA A 9 -9.35 8.52 4.09
C ALA A 9 -8.21 9.20 4.90
N GLY A 10 -7.37 8.41 5.57
CA GLY A 10 -6.14 8.89 6.19
C GLY A 10 -5.11 9.41 5.18
N HIS A 11 -3.90 9.77 5.62
CA HIS A 11 -2.86 10.28 4.71
C HIS A 11 -2.49 9.30 3.58
N VAL A 12 -2.38 8.00 3.90
CA VAL A 12 -2.03 6.96 2.94
C VAL A 12 -3.12 6.79 1.90
N GLY A 13 -4.37 6.61 2.35
CA GLY A 13 -5.50 6.41 1.43
C GLY A 13 -5.83 7.63 0.59
N ALA A 14 -5.76 8.85 1.16
CA ALA A 14 -5.93 10.07 0.37
C ALA A 14 -4.86 10.18 -0.74
N THR A 15 -3.59 9.91 -0.41
CA THR A 15 -2.51 9.90 -1.41
C THR A 15 -2.72 8.81 -2.46
N ALA A 16 -3.15 7.62 -2.05
CA ALA A 16 -3.43 6.53 -2.95
C ALA A 16 -4.57 6.90 -3.93
N ALA A 17 -5.69 7.43 -3.43
CA ALA A 17 -6.83 7.85 -4.25
C ALA A 17 -6.41 8.90 -5.30
N GLN A 18 -5.68 9.94 -4.90
CA GLN A 18 -5.15 10.96 -5.81
C GLN A 18 -4.25 10.33 -6.88
N ARG A 19 -3.28 9.47 -6.49
CA ARG A 19 -2.36 8.84 -7.46
C ARG A 19 -3.04 7.86 -8.40
N ILE A 20 -4.12 7.22 -7.96
CA ILE A 20 -4.94 6.34 -8.81
C ILE A 20 -5.68 7.19 -9.85
N ALA A 21 -6.24 8.33 -9.44
CA ALA A 21 -6.95 9.25 -10.31
C ALA A 21 -6.03 9.93 -11.33
N GLU A 22 -4.91 10.51 -10.90
CA GLU A 22 -3.89 11.14 -11.77
C GLU A 22 -3.30 10.18 -12.82
N ARG A 23 -3.32 8.88 -12.53
CA ARG A 23 -2.83 7.83 -13.45
C ARG A 23 -3.93 7.20 -14.31
N GLU A 24 -5.16 7.68 -14.17
CA GLU A 24 -6.34 7.21 -14.91
C GLU A 24 -6.54 5.68 -14.87
N LEU A 25 -6.26 5.06 -13.72
CA LEU A 25 -6.32 3.60 -13.58
C LEU A 25 -7.75 3.05 -13.56
N ALA A 26 -8.74 3.91 -13.30
CA ALA A 26 -10.16 3.60 -13.34
C ALA A 26 -10.98 4.82 -13.76
N ARG A 27 -12.25 4.60 -14.14
CA ARG A 27 -13.18 5.70 -14.44
C ARG A 27 -13.64 6.41 -13.17
N GLU A 28 -13.78 5.66 -12.07
CA GLU A 28 -14.22 6.16 -10.77
C GLU A 28 -13.31 5.63 -9.65
N VAL A 29 -12.97 6.52 -8.71
CA VAL A 29 -12.34 6.20 -7.43
C VAL A 29 -13.29 6.58 -6.30
N VAL A 30 -13.66 5.61 -5.46
CA VAL A 30 -14.46 5.84 -4.26
C VAL A 30 -13.55 5.80 -3.04
N LEU A 31 -13.42 6.92 -2.33
CA LEU A 31 -12.71 7.02 -1.06
C LEU A 31 -13.72 6.82 0.07
N VAL A 32 -13.63 5.70 0.80
CA VAL A 32 -14.58 5.38 1.89
C VAL A 32 -13.91 5.45 3.26
N ASP A 33 -14.54 6.13 4.23
CA ASP A 33 -14.08 6.19 5.62
C ASP A 33 -15.28 6.38 6.57
N ILE A 34 -15.12 5.98 7.83
CA ILE A 34 -16.12 6.16 8.88
C ILE A 34 -16.19 7.60 9.40
N LEU A 35 -15.16 8.41 9.13
CA LEU A 35 -15.09 9.80 9.59
C LEU A 35 -15.98 10.69 8.73
N GLU A 36 -17.07 11.17 9.31
CA GLU A 36 -18.04 12.03 8.62
C GLU A 36 -17.40 13.27 7.98
N GLY A 37 -17.74 13.50 6.71
CA GLY A 37 -17.29 14.64 5.91
C GLY A 37 -15.84 14.58 5.43
N VAL A 38 -14.98 13.76 6.06
CA VAL A 38 -13.56 13.63 5.69
C VAL A 38 -13.37 13.01 4.30
N PRO A 39 -13.97 11.84 3.95
CA PRO A 39 -13.79 11.28 2.62
C PRO A 39 -14.40 12.18 1.55
N GLN A 40 -15.55 12.83 1.81
CA GLN A 40 -16.20 13.76 0.88
C GLN A 40 -15.32 14.97 0.59
N GLY A 41 -14.84 15.64 1.64
CA GLY A 41 -14.00 16.83 1.48
C GLY A 41 -12.72 16.51 0.73
N LYS A 42 -12.05 15.41 1.08
CA LYS A 42 -10.84 14.99 0.38
C LYS A 42 -11.10 14.61 -1.06
N ALA A 43 -12.14 13.84 -1.35
CA ALA A 43 -12.49 13.45 -2.71
C ALA A 43 -12.83 14.68 -3.57
N LEU A 44 -13.53 15.66 -2.99
CA LEU A 44 -13.84 16.92 -3.66
C LEU A 44 -12.56 17.70 -4.00
N ASP A 45 -11.67 17.92 -3.02
CA ASP A 45 -10.38 18.59 -3.26
C ASP A 45 -9.56 17.89 -4.37
N GLN A 46 -9.57 16.56 -4.37
CA GLN A 46 -8.90 15.76 -5.40
C GLN A 46 -9.53 15.97 -6.77
N TRP A 47 -10.86 15.88 -6.88
CA TRP A 47 -11.56 16.12 -8.14
C TRP A 47 -11.40 17.56 -8.64
N GLU A 48 -11.39 18.55 -7.75
CA GLU A 48 -11.17 19.96 -8.10
C GLU A 48 -9.76 20.22 -8.64
N SER A 49 -8.78 19.34 -8.38
CA SER A 49 -7.45 19.39 -9.00
C SER A 49 -7.43 18.90 -10.45
N ALA A 50 -8.42 18.12 -10.88
CA ALA A 50 -8.46 17.44 -12.18
C ALA A 50 -8.30 18.38 -13.40
N PRO A 51 -8.95 19.56 -13.45
CA PRO A 51 -8.77 20.49 -14.57
C PRO A 51 -7.36 21.06 -14.71
N VAL A 52 -6.58 21.06 -13.64
CA VAL A 52 -5.19 21.55 -13.61
C VAL A 52 -4.21 20.42 -13.93
N GLU A 53 -4.39 19.26 -13.28
CA GLU A 53 -3.50 18.11 -13.41
C GLU A 53 -3.78 17.26 -14.68
N GLY A 54 -4.97 17.41 -15.27
CA GLY A 54 -5.32 16.82 -16.57
C GLY A 54 -5.73 15.35 -16.53
N PHE A 55 -6.45 14.91 -15.50
CA PHE A 55 -7.05 13.57 -15.42
C PHE A 55 -8.58 13.62 -15.46
N ASP A 56 -9.24 12.55 -15.92
CA ASP A 56 -10.73 12.46 -16.00
C ASP A 56 -11.32 11.36 -15.09
N THR A 57 -10.52 10.77 -14.21
CA THR A 57 -11.03 9.85 -13.18
C THR A 57 -11.81 10.61 -12.12
N MET A 58 -13.11 10.34 -12.01
CA MET A 58 -13.98 10.92 -10.99
C MET A 58 -13.62 10.38 -9.61
N VAL A 59 -13.41 11.27 -8.63
CA VAL A 59 -13.16 10.89 -7.24
C VAL A 59 -14.37 11.25 -6.37
N THR A 60 -14.96 10.27 -5.71
CA THR A 60 -16.10 10.45 -4.81
C THR A 60 -15.76 10.01 -3.38
N GLY A 61 -16.39 10.63 -2.40
CA GLY A 61 -16.20 10.32 -0.99
C GLY A 61 -17.45 9.69 -0.38
N ALA A 62 -17.28 8.54 0.27
CA ALA A 62 -18.38 7.75 0.83
C ALA A 62 -18.18 7.50 2.33
N GLN A 63 -19.28 7.37 3.07
CA GLN A 63 -19.26 6.90 4.47
C GLN A 63 -19.73 5.45 4.61
N HIS A 64 -20.41 4.94 3.59
CA HIS A 64 -21.01 3.61 3.62
C HIS A 64 -20.56 2.79 2.41
N TYR A 65 -20.58 1.47 2.54
CA TYR A 65 -19.98 0.56 1.57
C TYR A 65 -20.86 0.31 0.34
N GLU A 66 -22.14 0.67 0.38
CA GLU A 66 -23.10 0.61 -0.73
C GLU A 66 -22.55 1.35 -1.95
N GLU A 67 -21.89 2.49 -1.74
CA GLU A 67 -21.29 3.32 -2.79
C GLU A 67 -20.08 2.63 -3.46
N THR A 68 -19.47 1.66 -2.77
CA THR A 68 -18.33 0.88 -3.24
C THR A 68 -18.74 -0.31 -4.12
N ALA A 69 -20.04 -0.57 -4.28
CA ALA A 69 -20.53 -1.71 -5.04
C ALA A 69 -20.00 -1.73 -6.48
N GLY A 70 -19.58 -2.92 -6.92
CA GLY A 70 -19.03 -3.16 -8.25
C GLY A 70 -17.56 -2.72 -8.43
N SER A 71 -16.85 -2.39 -7.36
CA SER A 71 -15.41 -2.09 -7.44
C SER A 71 -14.60 -3.30 -7.86
N GLY A 72 -13.74 -3.12 -8.87
CA GLY A 72 -12.84 -4.18 -9.35
C GLY A 72 -11.62 -4.38 -8.44
N VAL A 73 -11.18 -3.31 -7.75
CA VAL A 73 -10.07 -3.35 -6.80
C VAL A 73 -10.42 -2.55 -5.55
N TYR A 74 -10.04 -3.08 -4.38
CA TYR A 74 -10.03 -2.38 -3.11
C TYR A 74 -8.61 -2.17 -2.61
N VAL A 75 -8.20 -0.93 -2.38
CA VAL A 75 -6.95 -0.58 -1.70
C VAL A 75 -7.28 -0.31 -0.23
N VAL A 76 -6.88 -1.22 0.65
CA VAL A 76 -7.28 -1.19 2.06
C VAL A 76 -6.16 -0.57 2.90
N THR A 77 -6.38 0.68 3.30
CA THR A 77 -5.47 1.49 4.13
C THR A 77 -6.02 1.76 5.52
N ALA A 78 -7.30 1.42 5.76
CA ALA A 78 -7.98 1.61 7.04
C ALA A 78 -7.37 0.75 8.15
N GLY A 79 -7.03 1.40 9.24
CA GLY A 79 -6.47 0.77 10.42
C GLY A 79 -5.92 1.82 11.38
N LEU A 80 -5.62 1.37 12.58
CA LEU A 80 -4.95 2.20 13.58
C LEU A 80 -3.45 2.18 13.32
N ALA A 81 -2.84 3.36 13.45
CA ALA A 81 -1.41 3.48 13.64
C ALA A 81 -1.06 3.18 15.11
N ARG A 82 0.15 2.66 15.34
CA ARG A 82 0.65 2.43 16.69
C ARG A 82 0.72 3.76 17.45
N LYS A 83 0.04 3.84 18.59
CA LYS A 83 0.11 5.00 19.50
C LYS A 83 1.12 4.76 20.63
N PRO A 84 1.70 5.82 21.22
CA PRO A 84 2.50 5.69 22.44
C PRO A 84 1.73 4.90 23.52
N GLY A 85 2.39 3.92 24.13
CA GLY A 85 1.79 3.04 25.15
C GLY A 85 1.00 1.85 24.60
N MET A 86 0.81 1.71 23.29
CA MET A 86 0.12 0.55 22.69
C MET A 86 1.08 -0.62 22.46
N SER A 87 0.71 -1.82 22.95
CA SER A 87 1.45 -3.05 22.68
C SER A 87 1.33 -3.47 21.21
N ARG A 88 2.24 -4.33 20.73
CA ARG A 88 2.15 -4.89 19.37
C ARG A 88 0.88 -5.73 19.23
N ASP A 89 0.53 -6.51 20.26
CA ASP A 89 -0.63 -7.41 20.25
C ASP A 89 -1.96 -6.65 20.24
N ASP A 90 -2.08 -5.56 21.01
CA ASP A 90 -3.29 -4.72 21.00
C ASP A 90 -3.55 -4.13 19.61
N LEU A 91 -2.48 -3.68 18.95
CA LEU A 91 -2.57 -3.15 17.59
C LEU A 91 -3.05 -4.22 16.60
N VAL A 92 -2.47 -5.43 16.68
CA VAL A 92 -2.86 -6.57 15.84
C VAL A 92 -4.33 -6.90 16.04
N GLN A 93 -4.81 -7.00 17.28
CA GLN A 93 -6.19 -7.34 17.59
C GLN A 93 -7.17 -6.28 17.06
N LYS A 94 -6.89 -4.98 17.29
CA LYS A 94 -7.74 -3.89 16.82
C LYS A 94 -7.80 -3.83 15.30
N ASN A 95 -6.65 -3.93 14.62
CA ASN A 95 -6.63 -3.93 13.16
C ASN A 95 -7.27 -5.19 12.58
N THR A 96 -7.15 -6.35 13.24
CA THR A 96 -7.86 -7.58 12.83
C THR A 96 -9.38 -7.39 12.86
N ALA A 97 -9.92 -6.74 13.90
CA ALA A 97 -11.35 -6.45 13.97
C ALA A 97 -11.81 -5.49 12.87
N ILE A 98 -11.05 -4.42 12.61
CA ILE A 98 -11.31 -3.47 11.53
C ILE A 98 -11.29 -4.20 10.17
N ILE A 99 -10.22 -4.94 9.88
CA ILE A 99 -10.05 -5.63 8.61
C ILE A 99 -11.10 -6.72 8.40
N ARG A 100 -11.56 -7.40 9.46
CA ARG A 100 -12.69 -8.33 9.36
C ARG A 100 -13.94 -7.63 8.87
N SER A 101 -14.35 -6.53 9.53
CA SER A 101 -15.54 -5.77 9.13
C SER A 101 -15.42 -5.21 7.72
N VAL A 102 -14.27 -4.62 7.38
CA VAL A 102 -13.99 -4.15 6.01
C VAL A 102 -14.13 -5.29 4.98
N SER A 103 -13.55 -6.45 5.28
CA SER A 103 -13.55 -7.60 4.38
C SER A 103 -14.94 -8.18 4.16
N GLU A 104 -15.79 -8.21 5.19
CA GLU A 104 -17.18 -8.64 5.09
C GLU A 104 -17.99 -7.74 4.15
N GLU A 105 -17.79 -6.41 4.23
CA GLU A 105 -18.44 -5.46 3.33
C GLU A 105 -17.90 -5.57 1.90
N ILE A 106 -16.58 -5.75 1.71
CA ILE A 106 -15.99 -5.99 0.38
C ILE A 106 -16.61 -7.24 -0.26
N ALA A 107 -16.67 -8.35 0.47
CA ALA A 107 -17.23 -9.60 -0.04
C ALA A 107 -18.73 -9.48 -0.37
N ARG A 108 -19.46 -8.64 0.37
CA ARG A 108 -20.89 -8.36 0.13
C ARG A 108 -21.11 -7.55 -1.14
N TYR A 109 -20.39 -6.44 -1.31
CA TYR A 109 -20.67 -5.47 -2.36
C TYR A 109 -19.90 -5.71 -3.66
N SER A 110 -18.79 -6.45 -3.58
CA SER A 110 -17.90 -6.70 -4.71
C SER A 110 -17.23 -8.09 -4.60
N PRO A 111 -18.00 -9.19 -4.71
CA PRO A 111 -17.51 -10.56 -4.52
C PRO A 111 -16.41 -10.99 -5.51
N ASP A 112 -16.24 -10.23 -6.59
CA ASP A 112 -15.25 -10.49 -7.63
C ASP A 112 -13.99 -9.61 -7.58
N ALA A 113 -13.90 -8.73 -6.59
CA ALA A 113 -12.82 -7.77 -6.49
C ALA A 113 -11.45 -8.39 -6.15
N ILE A 114 -10.40 -7.63 -6.47
CA ILE A 114 -9.05 -7.82 -5.94
C ILE A 114 -8.85 -6.90 -4.74
N ILE A 115 -8.22 -7.41 -3.68
CA ILE A 115 -7.86 -6.66 -2.48
C ILE A 115 -6.36 -6.41 -2.50
N VAL A 116 -5.97 -5.14 -2.41
CA VAL A 116 -4.60 -4.69 -2.15
C VAL A 116 -4.54 -4.21 -0.70
N MET A 117 -3.99 -5.04 0.18
CA MET A 117 -3.85 -4.74 1.59
C MET A 117 -2.64 -3.85 1.84
N VAL A 118 -2.85 -2.74 2.54
CA VAL A 118 -1.80 -1.79 2.98
C VAL A 118 -1.74 -1.69 4.51
N THR A 119 -2.84 -2.01 5.21
CA THR A 119 -2.93 -1.92 6.67
C THR A 119 -1.95 -2.86 7.36
N ASN A 120 -1.18 -2.30 8.31
CA ASN A 120 -0.23 -3.06 9.12
C ASN A 120 -0.89 -3.70 10.36
N PRO A 121 -0.36 -4.83 10.88
CA PRO A 121 0.76 -5.62 10.35
C PRO A 121 0.36 -6.37 9.07
N LEU A 122 1.04 -6.04 7.97
CA LEU A 122 0.55 -6.27 6.62
C LEU A 122 0.23 -7.73 6.31
N ASP A 123 1.19 -8.61 6.58
CA ASP A 123 1.10 -10.04 6.24
C ASP A 123 -0.07 -10.70 6.98
N VAL A 124 -0.28 -10.30 8.23
CA VAL A 124 -1.41 -10.78 9.06
C VAL A 124 -2.73 -10.21 8.55
N MET A 125 -2.79 -8.92 8.20
CA MET A 125 -4.02 -8.29 7.70
C MET A 125 -4.43 -8.87 6.35
N ALA A 126 -3.48 -9.16 5.45
CA ALA A 126 -3.75 -9.84 4.18
C ALA A 126 -4.30 -11.26 4.42
N TYR A 127 -3.73 -11.99 5.38
CA TYR A 127 -4.25 -13.30 5.77
C TYR A 127 -5.68 -13.22 6.33
N VAL A 128 -5.96 -12.27 7.22
CA VAL A 128 -7.30 -12.05 7.78
C VAL A 128 -8.30 -11.74 6.66
N ALA A 129 -7.96 -10.82 5.75
CA ALA A 129 -8.85 -10.49 4.64
C ALA A 129 -9.15 -11.70 3.75
N LYS A 130 -8.14 -12.52 3.43
CA LYS A 130 -8.33 -13.76 2.66
C LYS A 130 -9.23 -14.75 3.41
N ALA A 131 -9.02 -14.93 4.71
CA ALA A 131 -9.80 -15.86 5.52
C ALA A 131 -11.27 -15.42 5.65
N VAL A 132 -11.53 -14.12 5.78
CA VAL A 132 -12.87 -13.56 5.97
C VAL A 132 -13.64 -13.46 4.66
N THR A 133 -13.01 -12.98 3.58
CA THR A 133 -13.68 -12.87 2.26
C THR A 133 -13.91 -14.23 1.60
N GLY A 134 -13.08 -15.23 1.92
CA GLY A 134 -13.07 -16.49 1.19
C GLY A 134 -12.53 -16.37 -0.24
N PHE A 135 -11.96 -15.22 -0.62
CA PHE A 135 -11.45 -15.01 -1.97
C PHE A 135 -10.26 -15.94 -2.26
N PRO A 136 -10.06 -16.30 -3.54
CA PRO A 136 -8.87 -17.05 -3.94
C PRO A 136 -7.61 -16.20 -3.70
N ARG A 137 -6.48 -16.88 -3.47
CA ARG A 137 -5.23 -16.24 -2.99
C ARG A 137 -4.71 -15.16 -3.94
N GLU A 138 -4.92 -15.33 -5.24
CA GLU A 138 -4.50 -14.42 -6.30
C GLU A 138 -5.28 -13.10 -6.29
N ARG A 139 -6.40 -13.02 -5.55
CA ARG A 139 -7.20 -11.79 -5.38
C ARG A 139 -6.98 -11.11 -4.03
N VAL A 140 -6.08 -11.60 -3.18
CA VAL A 140 -5.75 -10.94 -1.90
C VAL A 140 -4.24 -10.75 -1.81
N ILE A 141 -3.81 -9.52 -2.10
CA ILE A 141 -2.43 -9.14 -2.32
C ILE A 141 -2.01 -8.17 -1.23
N GLY A 142 -0.96 -8.48 -0.47
CA GLY A 142 -0.31 -7.50 0.41
C GLY A 142 0.66 -6.62 -0.39
N MET A 143 0.72 -5.32 -0.07
CA MET A 143 1.68 -4.38 -0.69
C MET A 143 3.16 -4.69 -0.37
N ALA A 144 3.49 -5.57 0.58
CA ALA A 144 4.85 -5.77 1.10
C ALA A 144 5.86 -6.09 -0.01
N GLY A 145 7.12 -5.74 0.25
CA GLY A 145 8.22 -5.96 -0.67
C GLY A 145 8.40 -4.82 -1.67
N ILE A 146 7.35 -4.16 -2.18
CA ILE A 146 7.54 -3.08 -3.17
C ILE A 146 8.18 -1.84 -2.55
N LEU A 147 7.65 -1.35 -1.43
CA LEU A 147 8.19 -0.17 -0.75
C LEU A 147 9.53 -0.48 -0.06
N ASP A 148 9.70 -1.71 0.43
CA ASP A 148 10.96 -2.13 1.05
C ASP A 148 12.08 -2.25 0.00
N THR A 149 11.75 -2.77 -1.19
CA THR A 149 12.65 -2.76 -2.35
C THR A 149 12.93 -1.35 -2.83
N ALA A 150 11.90 -0.49 -2.94
CA ALA A 150 12.09 0.91 -3.31
C ALA A 150 13.01 1.63 -2.32
N ARG A 151 12.83 1.41 -1.01
CA ARG A 151 13.70 1.96 0.04
C ARG A 151 15.15 1.51 -0.14
N PHE A 152 15.37 0.22 -0.39
CA PHE A 152 16.72 -0.30 -0.59
C PHE A 152 17.39 0.31 -1.83
N ARG A 153 16.65 0.39 -2.95
CA ARG A 153 17.12 1.05 -4.19
C ARG A 153 17.48 2.51 -3.93
N SER A 154 16.65 3.25 -3.21
CA SER A 154 16.91 4.66 -2.87
C SER A 154 18.19 4.82 -2.04
N PHE A 155 18.43 3.94 -1.06
CA PHE A 155 19.66 4.04 -0.26
C PHE A 155 20.92 3.68 -1.03
N ILE A 156 20.85 2.72 -1.97
CA ILE A 156 21.96 2.43 -2.88
C ILE A 156 22.21 3.62 -3.82
N ALA A 157 21.15 4.22 -4.37
CA ALA A 157 21.26 5.41 -5.22
C ALA A 157 21.93 6.58 -4.50
N MET A 158 21.53 6.84 -3.26
CA MET A 158 22.15 7.87 -2.42
C MET A 158 23.61 7.58 -2.10
N GLU A 159 23.96 6.30 -1.89
CA GLU A 159 25.33 5.90 -1.56
C GLU A 159 26.28 6.06 -2.75
N LEU A 160 25.80 5.72 -3.95
CA LEU A 160 26.61 5.72 -5.17
C LEU A 160 26.45 6.99 -6.02
N ASP A 161 25.52 7.87 -5.63
CA ASP A 161 25.12 9.07 -6.39
C ASP A 161 24.73 8.76 -7.84
N VAL A 162 23.80 7.81 -7.99
CA VAL A 162 23.32 7.32 -9.29
C VAL A 162 21.79 7.38 -9.37
N SER A 163 21.26 7.25 -10.59
CA SER A 163 19.80 7.16 -10.78
C SER A 163 19.23 5.90 -10.11
N VAL A 164 18.09 6.05 -9.44
CA VAL A 164 17.31 4.91 -8.93
C VAL A 164 16.84 3.98 -10.04
N GLU A 165 16.71 4.49 -11.27
CA GLU A 165 16.27 3.73 -12.44
C GLU A 165 17.32 2.69 -12.89
N ASP A 166 18.60 2.94 -12.63
CA ASP A 166 19.70 2.04 -12.99
C ASP A 166 19.92 0.89 -12.00
N ILE A 167 19.14 0.86 -10.91
CA ILE A 167 19.30 -0.11 -9.82
C ILE A 167 18.24 -1.19 -9.91
N GLN A 168 18.68 -2.44 -10.02
CA GLN A 168 17.85 -3.63 -9.84
C GLN A 168 18.11 -4.19 -8.45
N ALA A 169 17.07 -4.40 -7.66
CA ALA A 169 17.15 -4.99 -6.33
C ALA A 169 15.85 -5.72 -5.98
N LEU A 170 15.92 -6.63 -5.00
CA LEU A 170 14.77 -7.36 -4.49
C LEU A 170 14.86 -7.49 -2.97
N VAL A 171 13.78 -7.16 -2.28
CA VAL A 171 13.61 -7.43 -0.84
C VAL A 171 12.44 -8.39 -0.67
N LEU A 172 12.69 -9.51 -0.01
CA LEU A 172 11.71 -10.55 0.32
C LEU A 172 11.48 -10.64 1.84
N GLY A 173 10.68 -11.61 2.27
CA GLY A 173 10.39 -11.83 3.69
C GLY A 173 9.19 -11.01 4.17
N GLY A 174 9.01 -10.95 5.49
CA GLY A 174 7.94 -10.17 6.09
C GLY A 174 8.28 -8.69 6.18
N HIS A 175 7.26 -7.84 6.19
CA HIS A 175 7.47 -6.41 6.36
C HIS A 175 7.92 -6.09 7.81
N GLY A 176 8.99 -5.30 7.96
CA GLY A 176 9.55 -4.89 9.25
C GLY A 176 10.86 -5.62 9.59
N ASP A 177 10.97 -6.10 10.83
CA ASP A 177 12.19 -6.71 11.38
C ASP A 177 12.62 -7.99 10.61
N SER A 178 11.70 -8.62 9.87
CA SER A 178 11.92 -9.87 9.12
C SER A 178 12.19 -9.70 7.63
N MET A 179 12.44 -8.46 7.16
CA MET A 179 12.82 -8.21 5.77
C MET A 179 14.15 -8.88 5.41
N VAL A 180 14.24 -9.37 4.17
CA VAL A 180 15.41 -10.05 3.61
C VAL A 180 15.81 -9.38 2.29
N PRO A 181 16.68 -8.36 2.31
CA PRO A 181 17.29 -7.82 1.10
C PRO A 181 18.19 -8.86 0.42
N ILE A 182 17.91 -9.19 -0.84
CA ILE A 182 18.62 -10.22 -1.60
C ILE A 182 19.83 -9.59 -2.31
N VAL A 183 20.85 -9.25 -1.53
CA VAL A 183 22.08 -8.57 -1.99
C VAL A 183 22.70 -9.22 -3.23
N SER A 184 22.68 -10.55 -3.30
CA SER A 184 23.24 -11.32 -4.42
C SER A 184 22.58 -11.04 -5.78
N THR A 185 21.37 -10.46 -5.79
CA THR A 185 20.63 -10.10 -7.01
C THR A 185 20.77 -8.62 -7.37
N VAL A 186 21.44 -7.83 -6.54
CA VAL A 186 21.50 -6.39 -6.72
C VAL A 186 22.54 -6.01 -7.77
N SER A 187 22.13 -5.18 -8.73
CA SER A 187 23.02 -4.62 -9.74
C SER A 187 22.73 -3.15 -10.00
N VAL A 188 23.77 -2.38 -10.33
CA VAL A 188 23.68 -0.98 -10.77
C VAL A 188 24.23 -0.90 -12.19
N GLY A 189 23.40 -0.55 -13.17
CA GLY A 189 23.77 -0.58 -14.59
C GLY A 189 24.25 -1.96 -15.07
N GLY A 190 23.79 -3.04 -14.42
CA GLY A 190 24.24 -4.41 -14.69
C GLY A 190 25.51 -4.85 -13.95
N ILE A 191 26.18 -3.96 -13.20
CA ILE A 191 27.35 -4.30 -12.39
C ILE A 191 26.89 -4.80 -11.01
N PRO A 192 27.33 -5.99 -10.54
CA PRO A 192 26.96 -6.50 -9.22
C PRO A 192 27.37 -5.53 -8.10
N LEU A 193 26.49 -5.32 -7.10
CA LEU A 193 26.72 -4.35 -6.03
C LEU A 193 28.03 -4.58 -5.27
N GLY A 194 28.42 -5.84 -5.06
CA GLY A 194 29.67 -6.21 -4.38
C GLY A 194 30.96 -5.81 -5.12
N GLN A 195 30.88 -5.40 -6.39
CA GLN A 195 32.01 -4.81 -7.12
C GLN A 195 32.09 -3.29 -6.94
N LEU A 196 31.01 -2.66 -6.48
CA LEU A 196 30.91 -1.21 -6.32
C LEU A 196 31.08 -0.77 -4.87
N LEU A 197 30.67 -1.61 -3.91
CA LEU A 197 30.71 -1.33 -2.48
C LEU A 197 31.36 -2.46 -1.68
N SER A 198 31.98 -2.11 -0.55
CA SER A 198 32.48 -3.09 0.40
C SER A 198 31.34 -3.85 1.09
N ALA A 199 31.61 -5.07 1.56
CA ALA A 199 30.62 -5.87 2.29
C ALA A 199 30.06 -5.14 3.53
N GLU A 200 30.92 -4.41 4.24
CA GLU A 200 30.53 -3.60 5.40
C GLU A 200 29.54 -2.49 5.02
N ARG A 201 29.76 -1.82 3.88
CA ARG A 201 28.87 -0.76 3.44
C ARG A 201 27.53 -1.32 2.96
N ILE A 202 27.54 -2.45 2.28
CA ILE A 202 26.32 -3.15 1.88
C ILE A 202 25.50 -3.56 3.11
N GLU A 203 26.13 -4.12 4.13
CA GLU A 203 25.42 -4.49 5.37
C GLU A 203 24.82 -3.26 6.07
N ALA A 204 25.53 -2.12 6.07
CA ALA A 204 24.97 -0.88 6.59
C ALA A 204 23.69 -0.44 5.84
N LEU A 205 23.65 -0.59 4.52
CA LEU A 205 22.46 -0.29 3.71
C LEU A 205 21.31 -1.29 3.98
N VAL A 206 21.63 -2.57 4.18
CA VAL A 206 20.66 -3.61 4.59
C VAL A 206 20.02 -3.26 5.93
N GLN A 207 20.82 -2.89 6.93
CA GLN A 207 20.33 -2.51 8.25
C GLN A 207 19.50 -1.22 8.22
N ARG A 208 19.93 -0.23 7.43
CA ARG A 208 19.15 1.00 7.21
C ARG A 208 17.80 0.69 6.58
N THR A 209 17.76 -0.18 5.58
CA THR A 209 16.51 -0.61 4.90
C THR A 209 15.50 -1.23 5.87
N ARG A 210 15.96 -2.06 6.81
CA ARG A 210 15.11 -2.72 7.81
C ARG A 210 14.53 -1.75 8.83
N LYS A 211 15.29 -0.73 9.22
CA LYS A 211 14.92 0.21 10.30
C LYS A 211 14.14 1.44 9.82
N GLY A 212 14.21 1.75 8.53
CA GLY A 212 13.70 3.01 7.97
C GLY A 212 14.77 4.08 8.02
#